data_AF-A0A9W3YKL5-F1
#
_entry.id   AF-A0A9W3YKL5-F1
#
_cell.length_a   1.000
_cell.length_b   1.000
_cell.length_c   1.000
_cell.angle_alpha   90.00
_cell.angle_beta   90.00
_cell.angle_gamma   90.00
#
_symmetry.space_group_name_H-M   'P 1'
#
loop_
_entity.id
_entity.type
_entity.pdbx_description
1 polymer ?
#
loop_
_entity_poly.entity_id
_entity_poly.type
_entity_poly.pdbx_seq_one_letter_code
_entity_poly.pdbx_strand_id
1 'polypeptide(L)'
;MPISEKIVISKTARDLFVNRNNRALLIYSQHPKEKFQILYKLAKINLNSNAREIDKVFETLQRKEILLLNEMLGNVINICRNEWIGDVDPYAIIENENERKTCSLCKQKNNKLVFHIKNKFNGRRINVGSSCINDFSSLEYPSGVSKKEVMRSASQKYRLQNLIFMFPGIEGIVSNWEKELEMYEILIPHKIEQKYLETGKELKNLYDNYINGKVNKIDAGTIKKYLTDRKEFLAKMSKYEELNKNQDFVVTRKMVNWLQRRRDFKTIEILKIKGYITKESAYKVLEPNFIESLIPKFNRHFQKNNMQIVSYNKEYSYFNLYPL
;
A
#
# COMPACT_ATOMS: atom_id res chain seq x y z
N MET A 1 39.37 -34.97 -48.28
CA MET A 1 38.86 -35.30 -46.93
C MET A 1 38.34 -34.00 -46.33
N PRO A 2 37.04 -33.85 -46.00
CA PRO A 2 36.62 -32.64 -45.32
C PRO A 2 37.11 -32.72 -43.87
N ILE A 3 37.75 -31.64 -43.42
CA ILE A 3 38.13 -31.42 -42.03
C ILE A 3 36.82 -31.51 -41.23
N SER A 4 36.67 -32.59 -40.47
CA SER A 4 35.55 -32.74 -39.53
C SER A 4 35.76 -31.73 -38.42
N GLU A 5 35.27 -30.50 -38.60
CA GLU A 5 35.18 -29.52 -37.52
C GLU A 5 34.44 -30.17 -36.35
N LYS A 6 35.14 -30.28 -35.22
CA LYS A 6 34.58 -30.78 -33.97
C LYS A 6 33.53 -29.77 -33.50
N ILE A 7 32.26 -30.08 -33.71
CA ILE A 7 31.17 -29.24 -33.22
C ILE A 7 31.22 -29.26 -31.69
N VAL A 8 31.34 -28.09 -31.09
CA VAL A 8 31.35 -27.87 -29.64
C VAL A 8 30.12 -27.09 -29.21
N ILE A 9 29.78 -27.17 -27.92
CA ILE A 9 28.67 -26.40 -27.34
C ILE A 9 29.02 -24.91 -27.39
N SER A 10 28.09 -24.11 -27.91
CA SER A 10 28.22 -22.66 -27.94
C SER A 10 28.13 -22.07 -26.53
N LYS A 11 28.79 -20.92 -26.30
CA LYS A 11 28.73 -20.22 -25.02
C LYS A 11 27.29 -19.95 -24.58
N THR A 12 26.44 -19.50 -25.50
CA THR A 12 25.02 -19.22 -25.24
C THR A 12 24.26 -20.46 -24.81
N ALA A 13 24.43 -21.59 -25.51
CA ALA A 13 23.76 -22.84 -25.16
C ALA A 13 24.24 -23.37 -23.80
N ARG A 14 25.54 -23.26 -23.53
CA ARG A 14 26.13 -23.57 -22.22
C ARG A 14 25.49 -22.73 -21.12
N ASP A 15 25.50 -21.41 -21.25
CA ASP A 15 25.00 -20.51 -20.20
C ASP A 15 23.50 -20.73 -19.92
N LEU A 16 22.72 -20.98 -20.99
CA LEU A 16 21.31 -21.34 -20.86
C LEU A 16 21.11 -22.66 -20.14
N PHE A 17 21.86 -23.72 -20.51
CA PHE A 17 21.66 -25.05 -19.95
C PHE A 17 22.24 -25.19 -18.54
N VAL A 18 23.34 -24.49 -18.21
CA VAL A 18 23.94 -24.42 -16.86
C VAL A 18 23.01 -23.73 -15.86
N ASN A 19 22.11 -22.86 -16.32
CA ASN A 19 21.08 -22.29 -15.48
C ASN A 19 20.04 -23.35 -15.05
N ARG A 20 20.00 -23.63 -13.74
CA ARG A 20 19.05 -24.59 -13.15
C ARG A 20 17.59 -24.25 -13.46
N ASN A 21 17.21 -22.97 -13.48
CA ASN A 21 15.83 -22.53 -13.75
C ASN A 21 15.39 -23.03 -15.13
N ASN A 22 16.26 -22.91 -16.13
CA ASN A 22 15.96 -23.36 -17.48
C ASN A 22 15.82 -24.89 -17.55
N ARG A 23 16.69 -25.65 -16.87
CA ARG A 23 16.54 -27.12 -16.78
C ARG A 23 15.24 -27.52 -16.07
N ALA A 24 14.91 -26.87 -14.96
CA ALA A 24 13.65 -27.11 -14.25
C ALA A 24 12.43 -26.79 -15.14
N LEU A 25 12.49 -25.69 -15.88
CA LEU A 25 11.45 -25.28 -16.81
C LEU A 25 11.24 -26.31 -17.93
N LEU A 26 12.33 -26.85 -18.51
CA LEU A 26 12.26 -27.93 -19.51
C LEU A 26 11.55 -29.18 -18.97
N ILE A 27 11.71 -29.50 -17.68
CA ILE A 27 11.09 -30.67 -17.04
C ILE A 27 9.62 -30.45 -16.73
N TYR A 28 9.25 -29.23 -16.34
CA TYR A 28 7.88 -28.91 -15.93
C TYR A 28 6.94 -28.57 -17.10
N SER A 29 7.51 -28.21 -18.26
CA SER A 29 6.78 -27.85 -19.47
C SER A 29 6.39 -29.08 -20.30
N GLN A 30 5.30 -28.99 -21.04
CA GLN A 30 4.75 -30.06 -21.87
C GLN A 30 5.50 -30.19 -23.20
N HIS A 31 5.88 -29.08 -23.82
CA HIS A 31 6.47 -29.07 -25.16
C HIS A 31 7.80 -29.85 -25.27
N PRO A 32 8.76 -29.73 -24.33
CA PRO A 32 9.98 -30.53 -24.40
C PRO A 32 9.72 -32.02 -24.21
N LYS A 33 8.72 -32.36 -23.39
CA LYS A 33 8.35 -33.76 -23.14
C LYS A 33 7.84 -34.45 -24.41
N GLU A 34 7.11 -33.72 -25.25
CA GLU A 34 6.52 -34.26 -26.48
C GLU A 34 7.43 -34.12 -27.71
N LYS A 35 8.03 -32.94 -27.90
CA LYS A 35 8.71 -32.57 -29.16
C LYS A 35 10.23 -32.56 -29.06
N PHE A 36 10.79 -32.42 -27.85
CA PHE A 36 12.23 -32.33 -27.61
C PHE A 36 12.71 -33.27 -26.51
N GLN A 37 12.39 -34.56 -26.66
CA GLN A 37 12.66 -35.58 -25.63
C GLN A 37 14.14 -35.63 -25.20
N ILE A 38 15.08 -35.34 -26.09
CA ILE A 38 16.52 -35.25 -25.78
C ILE A 38 16.76 -34.15 -24.73
N LEU A 39 16.29 -32.92 -24.98
CA LEU A 39 16.43 -31.80 -24.04
C LEU A 39 15.75 -32.08 -22.71
N TYR A 40 14.55 -32.68 -22.75
CA TYR A 40 13.83 -33.10 -21.55
C TYR A 40 14.63 -34.12 -20.72
N LYS A 41 15.15 -35.18 -21.36
CA LYS A 41 15.94 -36.24 -20.69
C LYS A 41 17.23 -35.67 -20.11
N LEU A 42 17.98 -34.88 -20.89
CA LEU A 42 19.22 -34.24 -20.45
C LEU A 42 18.96 -33.32 -19.25
N ALA A 43 17.91 -32.50 -19.29
CA ALA A 43 17.55 -31.63 -18.17
C ALA A 43 17.14 -32.43 -16.92
N LYS A 44 16.40 -33.54 -17.09
CA LYS A 44 15.95 -34.41 -16.00
C LYS A 44 17.11 -35.09 -15.29
N ILE A 45 18.05 -35.66 -16.05
CA ILE A 45 19.25 -36.33 -15.50
C ILE A 45 20.11 -35.31 -14.74
N ASN A 46 20.25 -34.10 -15.28
CA ASN A 46 21.19 -33.10 -14.78
C ASN A 46 20.53 -31.94 -14.01
N LEU A 47 19.33 -32.14 -13.46
CA LEU A 47 18.56 -31.05 -12.86
C LEU A 47 19.35 -30.34 -11.75
N ASN A 48 19.99 -31.09 -10.87
CA ASN A 48 20.71 -30.55 -9.71
C ASN A 48 22.22 -30.43 -9.93
N SER A 49 22.71 -30.72 -11.14
CA SER A 49 24.13 -30.65 -11.45
C SER A 49 24.65 -29.21 -11.44
N ASN A 50 25.86 -29.01 -10.94
CA ASN A 50 26.57 -27.74 -10.98
C ASN A 50 27.22 -27.49 -12.35
N ALA A 51 27.76 -26.28 -12.57
CA ALA A 51 28.33 -25.91 -13.87
C ALA A 51 29.46 -26.86 -14.34
N ARG A 52 30.35 -27.28 -13.43
CA ARG A 52 31.48 -28.15 -13.78
C ARG A 52 31.02 -29.56 -14.17
N GLU A 53 30.00 -30.08 -13.50
CA GLU A 53 29.40 -31.37 -13.84
C GLU A 53 28.70 -31.31 -15.21
N ILE A 54 27.99 -30.22 -15.50
CA ILE A 54 27.38 -29.97 -16.81
C ILE A 54 28.43 -29.91 -17.92
N ASP A 55 29.56 -29.24 -17.68
CA ASP A 55 30.66 -29.15 -18.65
C ASP A 55 31.20 -30.54 -19.01
N LYS A 56 31.37 -31.43 -18.03
CA LYS A 56 31.76 -32.83 -18.28
C LYS A 56 30.72 -33.59 -19.11
N VAL A 57 29.43 -33.33 -18.90
CA VAL A 57 28.36 -33.95 -19.70
C VAL A 57 28.48 -33.51 -21.15
N PHE A 58 28.79 -32.23 -21.42
CA PHE A 58 28.95 -31.72 -22.79
C PHE A 58 30.06 -32.41 -23.59
N GLU A 59 31.13 -32.87 -22.93
CA GLU A 59 32.21 -33.62 -23.57
C GLU A 59 31.76 -35.01 -24.06
N THR A 60 30.68 -35.55 -23.47
CA THR A 60 30.14 -36.88 -23.79
C THR A 60 28.98 -36.86 -24.77
N LEU A 61 28.48 -35.67 -25.14
CA LEU A 61 27.31 -35.54 -26.01
C LEU A 61 27.59 -35.95 -27.45
N GLN A 62 26.60 -36.58 -28.08
CA GLN A 62 26.64 -36.90 -29.50
C GLN A 62 26.43 -35.64 -30.35
N ARG A 63 26.92 -35.65 -31.61
CA ARG A 63 26.81 -34.53 -32.56
C ARG A 63 25.38 -33.97 -32.67
N LYS A 64 24.37 -34.85 -32.70
CA LYS A 64 22.94 -34.46 -32.77
C LYS A 64 22.48 -33.67 -31.53
N GLU A 65 22.95 -34.04 -30.34
CA GLU A 65 22.59 -33.38 -29.08
C GLU A 65 23.25 -32.01 -28.96
N ILE A 66 24.50 -31.90 -29.40
CA ILE A 66 25.24 -30.63 -29.46
C ILE A 66 24.54 -29.65 -30.41
N LEU A 67 24.18 -30.11 -31.62
CA LEU A 67 23.42 -29.29 -32.58
C LEU A 67 22.07 -28.84 -32.01
N LEU A 68 21.34 -29.74 -31.36
CA LEU A 68 20.05 -29.42 -30.75
C LEU A 68 20.18 -28.34 -29.66
N LEU A 69 21.20 -28.45 -28.79
CA LEU A 69 21.47 -27.46 -27.76
C LEU A 69 21.88 -26.11 -28.34
N ASN A 70 22.75 -26.09 -29.35
CA ASN A 70 23.24 -24.87 -29.97
C ASN A 70 22.14 -24.11 -30.71
N GLU A 71 21.33 -24.82 -31.51
CA GLU A 71 20.39 -24.19 -32.44
C GLU A 71 18.98 -23.99 -31.83
N MET A 72 18.54 -24.88 -30.93
CA MET A 72 17.13 -24.93 -30.53
C MET A 72 16.87 -24.60 -29.06
N LEU A 73 17.86 -24.72 -28.18
CA LEU A 73 17.63 -24.58 -26.73
C LEU A 73 16.98 -23.25 -26.35
N GLY A 74 17.47 -22.13 -26.91
CA GLY A 74 16.91 -20.81 -26.63
C GLY A 74 15.44 -20.70 -27.03
N ASN A 75 15.10 -21.16 -28.22
CA ASN A 75 13.72 -21.18 -28.73
C ASN A 75 12.82 -22.09 -27.89
N VAL A 76 13.29 -23.28 -27.55
CA VAL A 76 12.54 -24.23 -26.71
C VAL A 76 12.29 -23.64 -25.32
N ILE A 77 13.27 -22.98 -24.69
CA ILE A 77 13.08 -22.29 -23.40
C ILE A 77 12.01 -21.20 -23.51
N ASN A 78 12.02 -20.40 -24.58
CA ASN A 78 11.01 -19.35 -24.78
C ASN A 78 9.61 -19.94 -24.98
N ILE A 79 9.48 -21.02 -25.75
CA ILE A 79 8.22 -21.76 -25.88
C ILE A 79 7.76 -22.25 -24.50
N CYS A 80 8.67 -22.84 -23.72
CA CYS A 80 8.37 -23.31 -22.37
C CYS A 80 7.85 -22.19 -21.46
N ARG A 81 8.43 -20.99 -21.51
CA ARG A 81 7.97 -19.82 -20.73
C ARG A 81 6.53 -19.44 -21.09
N ASN A 82 6.18 -19.53 -22.37
CA ASN A 82 4.86 -19.19 -22.89
C ASN A 82 3.78 -20.25 -22.60
N GLU A 83 4.14 -21.40 -22.04
CA GLU A 83 3.17 -22.41 -21.58
C GLU A 83 2.50 -22.03 -20.25
N TRP A 84 3.03 -21.05 -19.53
CA TRP A 84 2.59 -20.74 -18.18
C TRP A 84 1.66 -19.54 -18.18
N ILE A 85 0.61 -19.66 -17.37
CA ILE A 85 -0.33 -18.60 -17.02
C ILE A 85 -0.28 -18.39 -15.50
N GLY A 86 -0.73 -17.22 -15.08
CA GLY A 86 -0.97 -16.93 -13.68
C GLY A 86 -2.03 -17.84 -13.09
N ASP A 87 -1.91 -18.14 -11.81
CA ASP A 87 -2.91 -18.92 -11.09
C ASP A 87 -4.09 -18.05 -10.63
N VAL A 88 -5.23 -18.67 -10.31
CA VAL A 88 -6.38 -17.99 -9.69
C VAL A 88 -6.07 -17.50 -8.28
N ASP A 89 -5.19 -18.21 -7.58
CA ASP A 89 -4.58 -17.75 -6.33
C ASP A 89 -3.15 -17.29 -6.63
N PRO A 90 -2.94 -16.02 -7.02
CA PRO A 90 -1.72 -15.61 -7.71
C PRO A 90 -0.46 -15.59 -6.83
N TYR A 91 -0.61 -15.43 -5.53
CA TYR A 91 0.52 -15.36 -4.60
C TYR A 91 0.12 -15.73 -3.18
N ALA A 92 1.10 -16.15 -2.37
CA ALA A 92 0.94 -16.37 -0.95
C ALA A 92 2.06 -15.69 -0.15
N ILE A 93 1.70 -15.14 1.01
CA ILE A 93 2.63 -14.61 2.01
C ILE A 93 2.61 -15.56 3.21
N ILE A 94 3.75 -16.16 3.53
CA ILE A 94 3.88 -17.29 4.46
C ILE A 94 4.75 -16.87 5.65
N GLU A 95 4.11 -16.49 6.75
CA GLU A 95 4.80 -16.00 7.95
C GLU A 95 5.58 -17.10 8.66
N ASN A 96 4.93 -18.24 8.91
CA ASN A 96 5.51 -19.39 9.60
C ASN A 96 6.72 -19.92 8.82
N GLU A 97 7.91 -19.84 9.42
CA GLU A 97 9.16 -20.24 8.78
C GLU A 97 9.15 -21.71 8.34
N ASN A 98 8.49 -22.57 9.12
CA ASN A 98 8.40 -24.01 8.87
C ASN A 98 7.50 -24.34 7.66
N GLU A 99 6.60 -23.43 7.28
CA GLU A 99 5.69 -23.59 6.15
C GLU A 99 6.19 -22.91 4.87
N ARG A 100 7.26 -22.09 4.96
CA ARG A 100 7.79 -21.33 3.83
C ARG A 100 8.18 -22.26 2.70
N LYS A 101 7.78 -21.89 1.48
CA LYS A 101 7.94 -22.76 0.32
C LYS A 101 9.30 -22.59 -0.34
N THR A 102 9.82 -23.69 -0.86
CA THR A 102 11.01 -23.69 -1.73
C THR A 102 10.57 -23.37 -3.16
N CYS A 103 11.30 -22.48 -3.85
CA CYS A 103 11.02 -22.16 -5.25
C CYS A 103 11.19 -23.41 -6.13
N SER A 104 10.20 -23.69 -6.97
CA SER A 104 10.23 -24.88 -7.84
C SER A 104 11.34 -24.82 -8.92
N LEU A 105 11.72 -23.61 -9.35
CA LEU A 105 12.70 -23.38 -10.43
C LEU A 105 14.14 -23.23 -9.92
N CYS A 106 14.39 -22.35 -8.95
CA CYS A 106 15.76 -22.09 -8.48
C CYS A 106 16.15 -22.86 -7.21
N LYS A 107 15.20 -23.52 -6.53
CA LYS A 107 15.38 -24.18 -5.22
C LYS A 107 15.82 -23.27 -4.07
N GLN A 108 15.72 -21.95 -4.24
CA GLN A 108 15.82 -21.02 -3.11
C GLN A 108 14.80 -21.46 -2.04
N LYS A 109 15.30 -21.75 -0.84
CA LYS A 109 14.48 -22.19 0.30
C LYS A 109 13.91 -20.98 1.04
N ASN A 110 12.96 -21.25 1.93
CA ASN A 110 12.43 -20.30 2.90
C ASN A 110 11.86 -19.01 2.28
N ASN A 111 11.16 -19.11 1.15
CA ASN A 111 10.52 -17.94 0.55
C ASN A 111 9.27 -17.56 1.35
N LYS A 112 9.28 -16.34 1.88
CA LYS A 112 8.13 -15.73 2.58
C LYS A 112 7.05 -15.26 1.60
N LEU A 113 7.43 -14.76 0.42
CA LEU A 113 6.51 -14.41 -0.67
C LEU A 113 6.76 -15.34 -1.86
N VAL A 114 5.70 -16.00 -2.32
CA VAL A 114 5.73 -16.88 -3.51
C VAL A 114 4.60 -16.53 -4.45
N PHE A 115 4.85 -16.71 -5.75
CA PHE A 115 3.87 -16.58 -6.82
C PHE A 115 3.49 -17.95 -7.35
N HIS A 116 2.21 -18.15 -7.64
CA HIS A 116 1.71 -19.40 -8.20
C HIS A 116 1.47 -19.24 -9.70
N ILE A 117 1.93 -20.21 -10.48
CA ILE A 117 1.73 -20.27 -11.92
C ILE A 117 1.29 -21.68 -12.32
N LYS A 118 0.48 -21.74 -13.38
CA LYS A 118 -0.11 -22.97 -13.90
C LYS A 118 0.28 -23.14 -15.36
N ASN A 119 0.69 -24.34 -15.73
CA ASN A 119 0.93 -24.69 -17.12
C ASN A 119 -0.43 -24.90 -17.82
N LYS A 120 -0.65 -24.23 -18.95
CA LYS A 120 -1.93 -24.23 -19.67
C LYS A 120 -2.21 -25.52 -20.44
N PHE A 121 -1.18 -26.34 -20.71
CA PHE A 121 -1.31 -27.58 -21.48
C PHE A 121 -1.49 -28.81 -20.59
N ASN A 122 -0.71 -28.92 -19.51
CA ASN A 122 -0.75 -30.10 -18.62
C ASN A 122 -1.38 -29.82 -17.25
N GLY A 123 -1.82 -28.59 -17.00
CA GLY A 123 -2.49 -28.20 -15.75
C GLY A 123 -1.60 -28.15 -14.52
N ARG A 124 -0.30 -28.44 -14.64
CA ARG A 124 0.65 -28.48 -13.52
C ARG A 124 0.78 -27.11 -12.88
N ARG A 125 0.66 -27.07 -11.55
CA ARG A 125 0.86 -25.87 -10.73
C ARG A 125 2.24 -25.91 -10.09
N ILE A 126 2.94 -24.78 -10.09
CA ILE A 126 4.21 -24.62 -9.36
C ILE A 126 4.24 -23.26 -8.65
N ASN A 127 5.01 -23.18 -7.58
CA ASN A 127 5.32 -21.93 -6.89
C ASN A 127 6.73 -21.45 -7.26
N VAL A 128 6.87 -20.14 -7.46
CA VAL A 128 8.13 -19.48 -7.80
C VAL A 128 8.39 -18.27 -6.91
N GLY A 129 9.67 -17.94 -6.69
CA GLY A 129 10.05 -16.75 -5.94
C GLY A 129 9.96 -15.47 -6.77
N SER A 130 10.08 -14.31 -6.11
CA SER A 130 9.96 -12.97 -6.73
C SER A 130 10.97 -12.69 -7.85
N SER A 131 12.14 -13.32 -7.84
CA SER A 131 13.10 -13.21 -8.94
C SER A 131 12.70 -14.07 -10.14
N CYS A 132 12.29 -15.32 -9.90
CA CYS A 132 11.93 -16.28 -10.95
C CYS A 132 10.64 -15.90 -11.69
N ILE A 133 9.68 -15.23 -11.05
CA ILE A 133 8.45 -14.78 -11.73
C ILE A 133 8.74 -13.72 -12.81
N ASN A 134 9.88 -13.02 -12.74
CA ASN A 134 10.27 -12.05 -13.76
C ASN A 134 10.59 -12.70 -15.11
N ASP A 135 11.04 -13.96 -15.10
CA ASP A 135 11.38 -14.73 -16.31
C ASP A 135 10.15 -15.00 -17.19
N PHE A 136 8.93 -14.81 -16.67
CA PHE A 136 7.66 -15.00 -17.38
C PHE A 136 7.10 -13.63 -17.79
N SER A 137 7.63 -13.00 -18.84
CA SER A 137 7.21 -11.65 -19.28
C SER A 137 5.75 -11.59 -19.71
N SER A 138 5.28 -12.61 -20.44
CA SER A 138 3.93 -12.69 -21.03
C SER A 138 2.93 -13.44 -20.16
N LEU A 139 3.12 -13.43 -18.85
CA LEU A 139 2.26 -14.16 -17.92
C LEU A 139 0.92 -13.40 -17.75
N GLU A 140 -0.15 -14.02 -18.20
CA GLU A 140 -1.53 -13.52 -18.06
C GLU A 140 -2.24 -14.23 -16.90
N TYR A 141 -3.00 -13.48 -16.11
CA TYR A 141 -3.83 -14.06 -15.04
C TYR A 141 -5.28 -14.23 -15.51
N PRO A 142 -5.99 -15.28 -15.08
CA PRO A 142 -7.40 -15.50 -15.43
C PRO A 142 -8.32 -14.33 -15.08
N SER A 143 -7.96 -13.53 -14.09
CA SER A 143 -8.70 -12.33 -13.66
C SER A 143 -8.57 -11.13 -14.61
N GLY A 144 -7.74 -11.23 -15.66
CA GLY A 144 -7.41 -10.11 -16.56
C GLY A 144 -6.39 -9.12 -15.98
N VAL A 145 -5.91 -9.35 -14.75
CA VAL A 145 -4.90 -8.50 -14.10
C VAL A 145 -3.51 -8.80 -14.66
N SER A 146 -2.71 -7.77 -14.89
CA SER A 146 -1.35 -7.96 -15.40
C SER A 146 -0.40 -8.52 -14.33
N LYS A 147 0.67 -9.20 -14.75
CA LYS A 147 1.75 -9.64 -13.84
C LYS A 147 2.30 -8.50 -12.98
N LYS A 148 2.50 -7.32 -13.56
CA LYS A 148 3.04 -6.16 -12.85
C LYS A 148 2.11 -5.74 -11.71
N GLU A 149 0.80 -5.74 -11.93
CA GLU A 149 -0.19 -5.40 -10.91
C GLU A 149 -0.25 -6.44 -9.79
N VAL A 150 -0.21 -7.73 -10.14
CA VAL A 150 -0.14 -8.83 -9.15
C VAL A 150 1.11 -8.70 -8.29
N MET A 151 2.28 -8.51 -8.90
CA MET A 151 3.54 -8.34 -8.18
C MET A 151 3.54 -7.11 -7.27
N ARG A 152 2.96 -6.00 -7.75
CA ARG A 152 2.80 -4.76 -6.97
C ARG A 152 1.89 -4.99 -5.77
N SER A 153 0.72 -5.59 -5.97
CA SER A 153 -0.25 -5.90 -4.91
C SER A 153 0.36 -6.83 -3.86
N ALA A 154 1.02 -7.91 -4.29
CA ALA A 154 1.70 -8.83 -3.40
C ALA A 154 2.77 -8.14 -2.54
N SER A 155 3.56 -7.25 -3.16
CA SER A 155 4.62 -6.49 -2.48
C SER A 155 4.04 -5.48 -1.49
N GLN A 156 2.97 -4.77 -1.86
CA GLN A 156 2.27 -3.83 -0.97
C GLN A 156 1.68 -4.57 0.24
N LYS A 157 0.98 -5.69 0.01
CA LYS A 157 0.38 -6.50 1.07
C LYS A 157 1.45 -7.07 2.02
N TYR A 158 2.56 -7.55 1.47
CA TYR A 158 3.71 -8.01 2.24
C TYR A 158 4.28 -6.91 3.15
N ARG A 159 4.47 -5.70 2.60
CA ARG A 159 4.98 -4.55 3.36
C ARG A 159 3.99 -4.11 4.44
N LEU A 160 2.70 -4.04 4.11
CA LEU A 160 1.63 -3.73 5.05
C LEU A 160 1.60 -4.72 6.22
N GLN A 161 1.68 -6.02 5.93
CA GLN A 161 1.69 -7.06 6.95
C GLN A 161 2.87 -6.90 7.93
N ASN A 162 4.09 -6.70 7.39
CA ASN A 162 5.25 -6.41 8.24
C ASN A 162 5.02 -5.16 9.10
N LEU A 163 4.40 -4.12 8.51
CA LEU A 163 4.13 -2.87 9.20
C LEU A 163 3.14 -3.05 10.35
N ILE A 164 2.06 -3.80 10.14
CA ILE A 164 1.05 -4.10 11.15
C ILE A 164 1.67 -4.86 12.33
N PHE A 165 2.60 -5.79 12.07
CA PHE A 165 3.30 -6.50 13.16
C PHE A 165 4.21 -5.59 13.98
N MET A 166 4.81 -4.57 13.38
CA MET A 166 5.61 -3.59 14.12
C MET A 166 4.73 -2.54 14.84
N PHE A 167 3.65 -2.12 14.20
CA PHE A 167 2.75 -1.06 14.67
C PHE A 167 1.29 -1.48 14.47
N PRO A 168 0.70 -2.22 15.43
CA PRO A 168 -0.69 -2.64 15.32
C PRO A 168 -1.64 -1.44 15.15
N GLY A 169 -2.58 -1.54 14.19
CA GLY A 169 -3.57 -0.50 13.91
C GLY A 169 -3.06 0.70 13.10
N ILE A 170 -1.80 0.69 12.64
CA ILE A 170 -1.17 1.81 11.92
C ILE A 170 -1.95 2.30 10.70
N GLU A 171 -2.54 1.41 9.91
CA GLU A 171 -3.34 1.79 8.74
C GLU A 171 -4.55 2.64 9.14
N GLY A 172 -5.25 2.25 10.21
CA GLY A 172 -6.37 3.01 10.75
C GLY A 172 -5.93 4.35 11.34
N ILE A 173 -4.78 4.38 12.03
CA ILE A 173 -4.22 5.61 12.60
C ILE A 173 -3.87 6.61 11.50
N VAL A 174 -3.14 6.19 10.47
CA VAL A 174 -2.74 7.05 9.34
C VAL A 174 -3.97 7.53 8.57
N SER A 175 -4.93 6.65 8.32
CA SER A 175 -6.12 6.97 7.52
C SER A 175 -7.10 7.89 8.23
N ASN A 176 -7.14 7.87 9.56
CA ASN A 176 -8.07 8.66 10.37
C ASN A 176 -7.42 9.81 11.12
N TRP A 177 -6.12 10.05 10.95
CA TRP A 177 -5.37 11.06 11.71
C TRP A 177 -6.08 12.41 11.77
N GLU A 178 -6.35 13.04 10.63
CA GLU A 178 -7.00 14.36 10.62
C GLU A 178 -8.44 14.32 11.16
N LYS A 179 -9.15 13.19 11.00
CA LYS A 179 -10.53 13.02 11.46
C LYS A 179 -10.65 12.99 12.97
N GLU A 180 -9.58 12.71 13.71
CA GLU A 180 -9.62 12.75 15.19
C GLU A 180 -9.93 14.15 15.71
N LEU A 181 -9.55 15.19 14.97
CA LEU A 181 -9.92 16.56 15.32
C LEU A 181 -11.44 16.75 15.30
N GLU A 182 -12.16 16.00 14.48
CA GLU A 182 -13.62 16.07 14.36
C GLU A 182 -14.35 15.44 15.54
N MET A 183 -13.66 14.65 16.36
CA MET A 183 -14.23 14.02 17.56
C MET A 183 -14.47 15.02 18.69
N TYR A 184 -13.79 16.16 18.68
CA TYR A 184 -13.96 17.22 19.67
C TYR A 184 -15.21 18.07 19.38
N GLU A 185 -15.97 18.37 20.44
CA GLU A 185 -17.18 19.20 20.45
C GLU A 185 -16.88 20.68 20.18
N ILE A 186 -15.66 21.11 20.46
CA ILE A 186 -15.16 22.46 20.14
C ILE A 186 -14.04 22.43 19.11
N LEU A 187 -13.88 23.55 18.41
CA LEU A 187 -12.81 23.76 17.44
C LEU A 187 -11.47 23.82 18.17
N ILE A 188 -10.57 22.90 17.84
CA ILE A 188 -9.19 22.95 18.32
C ILE A 188 -8.46 24.09 17.58
N PRO A 189 -7.85 25.04 18.29
CA PRO A 189 -7.18 26.16 17.66
C PRO A 189 -5.84 25.74 17.04
N HIS A 190 -5.42 26.48 16.02
CA HIS A 190 -4.21 26.23 15.22
C HIS A 190 -2.95 26.08 16.09
N LYS A 191 -2.83 26.89 17.15
CA LYS A 191 -1.72 26.83 18.11
C LYS A 191 -1.56 25.44 18.78
N ILE A 192 -2.61 24.63 18.79
CA ILE A 192 -2.63 23.26 19.35
C ILE A 192 -2.58 22.23 18.21
N GLU A 193 -3.42 22.37 17.17
CA GLU A 193 -3.54 21.35 16.11
C GLU A 193 -2.40 21.35 15.08
N GLN A 194 -1.71 22.47 14.86
CA GLN A 194 -0.75 22.58 13.74
C GLN A 194 0.33 21.49 13.79
N LYS A 195 1.01 21.35 14.93
CA LYS A 195 2.08 20.35 15.09
C LYS A 195 1.56 18.91 14.96
N TYR A 196 0.32 18.68 15.36
CA TYR A 196 -0.34 17.38 15.19
C TYR A 196 -0.57 17.06 13.72
N LEU A 197 -1.08 18.01 12.93
CA LEU A 197 -1.31 17.84 11.50
C LEU A 197 0.00 17.65 10.73
N GLU A 198 1.02 18.45 11.04
CA GLU A 198 2.36 18.31 10.44
C GLU A 198 2.95 16.93 10.73
N THR A 199 2.86 16.47 11.97
CA THR A 199 3.33 15.13 12.37
C THR A 199 2.58 14.01 11.63
N GLY A 200 1.26 14.15 11.49
CA GLY A 200 0.43 13.19 10.74
C GLY A 200 0.80 13.12 9.26
N LYS A 201 1.08 14.26 8.65
CA LYS A 201 1.54 14.34 7.26
C LYS A 201 2.88 13.62 7.07
N GLU A 202 3.84 13.83 7.97
CA GLU A 202 5.13 13.14 7.92
C GLU A 202 4.99 11.63 8.13
N LEU A 203 4.16 11.21 9.10
CA LEU A 203 3.86 9.79 9.30
C LEU A 203 3.22 9.16 8.06
N LYS A 204 2.26 9.83 7.44
CA LYS A 204 1.60 9.38 6.22
C LYS A 204 2.59 9.26 5.06
N ASN A 205 3.49 10.22 4.90
CA ASN A 205 4.54 10.16 3.89
C ASN A 205 5.45 8.94 4.10
N LEU A 206 5.89 8.67 5.33
CA LEU A 206 6.70 7.48 5.65
C LEU A 206 5.95 6.19 5.35
N TYR A 207 4.68 6.11 5.77
CA TYR A 207 3.79 5.00 5.49
C TYR A 207 3.66 4.75 3.98
N ASP A 208 3.24 5.76 3.21
CA ASP A 208 2.99 5.64 1.78
C ASP A 208 4.28 5.32 1.01
N ASN A 209 5.41 5.92 1.38
CA ASN A 209 6.69 5.64 0.74
C ASN A 209 7.14 4.20 0.97
N TYR A 210 6.94 3.67 2.19
CA TYR A 210 7.26 2.28 2.49
C TYR A 210 6.32 1.33 1.76
N ILE A 211 5.00 1.50 1.88
CA ILE A 211 4.01 0.61 1.24
C ILE A 211 4.20 0.57 -0.28
N ASN A 212 4.44 1.72 -0.92
CA ASN A 212 4.55 1.83 -2.38
C ASN A 212 5.91 1.46 -2.96
N GLY A 213 6.85 0.95 -2.16
CA GLY A 213 8.13 0.51 -2.73
C GLY A 213 9.21 1.58 -2.86
N LYS A 214 8.91 2.84 -2.54
CA LYS A 214 9.86 3.95 -2.71
C LYS A 214 11.05 3.86 -1.76
N VAL A 215 10.85 3.28 -0.58
CA VAL A 215 11.91 2.92 0.37
C VAL A 215 11.87 1.44 0.70
N ASN A 216 13.03 0.81 0.87
CA ASN A 216 13.13 -0.63 1.17
C ASN A 216 13.13 -0.94 2.67
N LYS A 217 13.67 -0.02 3.48
CA LYS A 217 13.67 -0.10 4.93
C LYS A 217 12.76 0.96 5.49
N ILE A 218 12.05 0.59 6.54
CA ILE A 218 11.21 1.52 7.27
C ILE A 218 11.97 2.10 8.45
N ASP A 219 11.79 3.40 8.68
CA ASP A 219 12.29 4.05 9.88
C ASP A 219 11.32 3.82 11.05
N ALA A 220 11.44 2.66 11.67
CA ALA A 220 10.61 2.27 12.80
C ALA A 220 10.78 3.21 14.01
N GLY A 221 11.97 3.81 14.20
CA GLY A 221 12.23 4.75 15.28
C GLY A 221 11.41 6.02 15.13
N THR A 222 11.43 6.60 13.93
CA THR A 222 10.64 7.81 13.63
C THR A 222 9.14 7.55 13.70
N ILE A 223 8.65 6.42 13.20
CA ILE A 223 7.23 6.06 13.33
C ILE A 223 6.83 5.93 14.80
N LYS A 224 7.62 5.22 15.61
CA LYS A 224 7.36 5.07 17.04
C LYS A 224 7.31 6.43 17.76
N LYS A 225 8.19 7.35 17.38
CA LYS A 225 8.18 8.73 17.88
C LYS A 225 6.87 9.42 17.52
N TYR A 226 6.48 9.45 16.24
CA TYR A 226 5.23 10.10 15.82
C TYR A 226 3.97 9.51 16.48
N LEU A 227 3.93 8.19 16.70
CA LEU A 227 2.84 7.56 17.44
C LEU A 227 2.82 7.93 18.93
N THR A 228 3.98 8.23 19.51
CA THR A 228 4.11 8.73 20.89
C THR A 228 3.68 10.19 20.97
N ASP A 229 4.20 11.03 20.07
CA ASP A 229 3.83 12.44 19.93
C ASP A 229 2.30 12.59 19.73
N ARG A 230 1.68 11.68 18.95
CA ARG A 230 0.21 11.61 18.81
C ARG A 230 -0.51 11.57 20.16
N LYS A 231 -0.07 10.71 21.08
CA LYS A 231 -0.72 10.58 22.39
C LYS A 231 -0.63 11.88 23.19
N GLU A 232 0.52 12.55 23.13
CA GLU A 232 0.71 13.84 23.79
C GLU A 232 -0.16 14.94 23.19
N PHE A 233 -0.27 14.98 21.86
CA PHE A 233 -1.15 15.93 21.18
C PHE A 233 -2.61 15.72 21.56
N LEU A 234 -3.10 14.48 21.54
CA LEU A 234 -4.47 14.15 21.93
C LEU A 234 -4.75 14.54 23.38
N ALA A 235 -3.82 14.29 24.30
CA ALA A 235 -3.96 14.72 25.69
C ALA A 235 -4.05 16.25 25.82
N LYS A 236 -3.27 17.01 25.04
CA LYS A 236 -3.33 18.49 25.00
C LYS A 236 -4.67 18.98 24.45
N MET A 237 -5.19 18.34 23.42
CA MET A 237 -6.49 18.67 22.80
C MET A 237 -7.66 18.38 23.74
N SER A 238 -7.67 17.20 24.38
CA SER A 238 -8.69 16.84 25.39
C SER A 238 -8.67 17.81 26.57
N LYS A 239 -7.49 18.17 27.08
CA LYS A 239 -7.36 19.17 28.14
C LYS A 239 -7.89 20.55 27.70
N TYR A 240 -7.64 20.94 26.45
CA TYR A 240 -8.19 22.19 25.90
C TYR A 240 -9.71 22.13 25.86
N GLU A 241 -10.31 21.05 25.37
CA GLU A 241 -11.76 20.88 25.36
C GLU A 241 -12.37 20.97 26.76
N GLU A 242 -11.84 20.22 27.72
CA GLU A 242 -12.36 20.23 29.10
C GLU A 242 -12.38 21.62 29.73
N LEU A 243 -11.33 22.41 29.50
CA LEU A 243 -11.21 23.76 30.06
C LEU A 243 -12.08 24.81 29.35
N ASN A 244 -12.46 24.57 28.10
CA ASN A 244 -13.04 25.62 27.23
C ASN A 244 -14.47 25.29 26.75
N LYS A 245 -14.95 24.04 26.80
CA LYS A 245 -16.23 23.63 26.19
C LYS A 245 -17.47 24.35 26.72
N ASN A 246 -17.42 24.81 27.97
CA ASN A 246 -18.52 25.53 28.62
C ASN A 246 -18.30 27.05 28.64
N GLN A 247 -17.24 27.55 28.01
CA GLN A 247 -16.94 28.98 27.98
C GLN A 247 -17.80 29.70 26.95
N ASP A 248 -18.13 30.95 27.25
CA ASP A 248 -18.85 31.80 26.33
C ASP A 248 -18.05 32.03 25.05
N PHE A 249 -18.76 32.09 23.92
CA PHE A 249 -18.19 32.37 22.60
C PHE A 249 -17.17 31.34 22.09
N VAL A 250 -17.00 30.20 22.75
CA VAL A 250 -16.18 29.11 22.24
C VAL A 250 -16.76 28.61 20.92
N VAL A 251 -15.88 28.36 19.94
CA VAL A 251 -16.33 27.89 18.63
C VAL A 251 -16.63 26.39 18.71
N THR A 252 -17.90 26.02 18.54
CA THR A 252 -18.33 24.62 18.61
C THR A 252 -18.21 23.91 17.26
N ARG A 253 -18.17 22.58 17.29
CA ARG A 253 -18.24 21.72 16.10
C ARG A 253 -19.50 21.98 15.28
N LYS A 254 -20.62 22.29 15.92
CA LYS A 254 -21.88 22.64 15.23
C LYS A 254 -21.71 23.91 14.39
N MET A 255 -21.06 24.95 14.93
CA MET A 255 -20.74 26.17 14.18
C MET A 255 -19.80 25.89 13.01
N VAL A 256 -18.76 25.07 13.22
CA VAL A 256 -17.83 24.67 12.16
C VAL A 256 -18.57 23.94 11.04
N ASN A 257 -19.39 22.95 11.37
CA ASN A 257 -20.18 22.18 10.40
C ASN A 257 -21.17 23.08 9.65
N TRP A 258 -21.77 24.07 10.32
CA TRP A 258 -22.64 25.07 9.69
C TRP A 258 -21.87 25.92 8.66
N LEU A 259 -20.66 26.39 9.00
CA LEU A 259 -19.79 27.13 8.07
C LEU A 259 -19.35 26.26 6.89
N GLN A 260 -19.00 24.99 7.12
CA GLN A 260 -18.61 24.04 6.07
C GLN A 260 -19.73 23.80 5.06
N ARG A 261 -20.98 23.62 5.51
CA ARG A 261 -22.15 23.47 4.62
C ARG A 261 -22.36 24.68 3.71
N ARG A 262 -22.01 25.87 4.21
CA ARG A 262 -22.05 27.13 3.46
C ARG A 262 -20.79 27.37 2.62
N ARG A 263 -19.82 26.45 2.65
CA ARG A 263 -18.50 26.57 2.01
C ARG A 263 -17.69 27.79 2.49
N ASP A 264 -17.95 28.28 3.70
CA ASP A 264 -17.23 29.40 4.28
C ASP A 264 -15.99 28.94 5.08
N PHE A 265 -15.01 28.41 4.34
CA PHE A 265 -13.76 27.94 4.92
C PHE A 265 -12.88 29.08 5.44
N LYS A 266 -12.99 30.28 4.86
CA LYS A 266 -12.22 31.46 5.28
C LYS A 266 -12.57 31.85 6.72
N THR A 267 -13.85 31.83 7.08
CA THR A 267 -14.27 32.10 8.47
C THR A 267 -13.76 31.04 9.42
N ILE A 268 -13.78 29.75 9.03
CA ILE A 268 -13.22 28.67 9.86
C ILE A 268 -11.73 28.91 10.16
N GLU A 269 -10.93 29.27 9.16
CA GLU A 269 -9.50 29.56 9.36
C GLU A 269 -9.26 30.74 10.30
N ILE A 270 -10.09 31.79 10.23
CA ILE A 270 -10.02 32.92 11.17
C ILE A 270 -10.33 32.44 12.59
N LEU A 271 -11.38 31.63 12.76
CA LEU A 271 -11.79 31.11 14.06
C LEU A 271 -10.75 30.17 14.66
N LYS A 272 -10.03 29.41 13.83
CA LYS A 272 -8.92 28.53 14.28
C LYS A 272 -7.78 29.28 14.94
N ILE A 273 -7.56 30.57 14.63
CA ILE A 273 -6.47 31.35 15.24
C ILE A 273 -6.63 31.41 16.77
N LYS A 274 -7.86 31.60 17.25
CA LYS A 274 -8.14 31.80 18.69
C LYS A 274 -8.93 30.65 19.31
N GLY A 275 -9.76 29.94 18.55
CA GLY A 275 -10.74 28.97 19.05
C GLY A 275 -12.01 29.61 19.62
N TYR A 276 -12.13 30.94 19.51
CA TYR A 276 -13.19 31.76 20.08
C TYR A 276 -13.72 32.75 19.04
N ILE A 277 -15.00 33.07 19.16
CA ILE A 277 -15.63 34.17 18.43
C ILE A 277 -15.18 35.47 19.12
N THR A 278 -14.57 36.36 18.33
CA THR A 278 -14.07 37.66 18.79
C THR A 278 -14.90 38.78 18.17
N LYS A 279 -14.70 40.03 18.60
CA LYS A 279 -15.39 41.18 18.01
C LYS A 279 -15.18 41.27 16.48
N GLU A 280 -14.02 40.84 15.99
CA GLU A 280 -13.66 40.85 14.57
C GLU A 280 -14.27 39.70 13.76
N SER A 281 -14.73 38.63 14.43
CA SER A 281 -15.31 37.44 13.76
C SER A 281 -16.79 37.23 14.07
N ALA A 282 -17.36 37.93 15.05
CA ALA A 282 -18.75 37.77 15.49
C ALA A 282 -19.77 37.89 14.35
N TYR A 283 -19.62 38.89 13.49
CA TYR A 283 -20.55 39.12 12.36
C TYR A 283 -20.52 38.01 11.31
N LYS A 284 -19.52 37.12 11.34
CA LYS A 284 -19.40 36.00 10.39
C LYS A 284 -20.05 34.71 10.89
N VAL A 285 -20.34 34.61 12.19
CA VAL A 285 -20.88 33.39 12.81
C VAL A 285 -22.35 33.60 13.15
N LEU A 286 -23.21 33.37 12.17
CA LEU A 286 -24.66 33.46 12.30
C LEU A 286 -25.31 32.07 12.42
N GLU A 287 -24.63 31.14 13.10
CA GLU A 287 -25.21 29.82 13.36
C GLU A 287 -26.47 29.99 14.25
N PRO A 288 -27.65 29.51 13.84
CA PRO A 288 -28.91 29.89 14.49
C PRO A 288 -28.98 29.56 15.99
N ASN A 289 -28.46 28.42 16.42
CA ASN A 289 -28.54 28.03 17.84
C ASN A 289 -27.58 28.85 18.70
N PHE A 290 -26.41 29.20 18.16
CA PHE A 290 -25.51 30.14 18.81
C PHE A 290 -26.16 31.52 18.96
N ILE A 291 -26.74 32.08 17.90
CA ILE A 291 -27.39 33.40 17.96
C ILE A 291 -28.54 33.41 18.98
N GLU A 292 -29.36 32.36 18.97
CA GLU A 292 -30.42 32.18 19.96
C GLU A 292 -29.88 32.11 21.40
N SER A 293 -28.75 31.44 21.62
CA SER A 293 -28.11 31.35 22.94
C SER A 293 -27.65 32.71 23.50
N LEU A 294 -27.45 33.72 22.63
CA LEU A 294 -27.05 35.07 23.04
C LEU A 294 -28.22 35.96 23.46
N ILE A 295 -29.46 35.61 23.09
CA ILE A 295 -30.66 36.43 23.36
C ILE A 295 -30.82 36.77 24.84
N PRO A 296 -30.69 35.83 25.81
CA PRO A 296 -30.80 36.16 27.23
C PRO A 296 -29.77 37.20 27.68
N LYS A 297 -28.55 37.17 27.11
CA LYS A 297 -27.50 38.14 27.43
C LYS A 297 -27.81 39.50 26.84
N PHE A 298 -28.24 39.56 25.59
CA PHE A 298 -28.68 40.81 24.97
C PHE A 298 -29.87 41.44 25.70
N ASN A 299 -30.87 40.63 26.09
CA ASN A 299 -32.03 41.12 26.83
C ASN A 299 -31.66 41.76 28.18
N ARG A 300 -30.68 41.21 28.91
CA ARG A 300 -30.16 41.87 30.13
C ARG A 300 -29.59 43.26 29.87
N HIS A 301 -29.03 43.50 28.68
CA HIS A 301 -28.53 44.82 28.28
C HIS A 301 -29.64 45.72 27.73
N PHE A 302 -30.56 45.19 26.93
CA PHE A 302 -31.65 45.94 26.30
C PHE A 302 -32.73 46.39 27.29
N GLN A 303 -32.96 45.62 28.35
CA GLN A 303 -33.87 46.01 29.43
C GLN A 303 -33.50 47.35 30.06
N LYS A 304 -32.21 47.74 30.05
CA LYS A 304 -31.77 49.06 30.53
C LYS A 304 -32.27 50.22 29.67
N ASN A 305 -32.72 49.94 28.45
CA ASN A 305 -33.23 50.91 27.49
C ASN A 305 -34.71 50.65 27.15
N ASN A 306 -35.47 50.00 28.05
CA ASN A 306 -36.86 49.58 27.83
C ASN A 306 -37.06 48.84 26.50
N MET A 307 -36.20 47.89 26.17
CA MET A 307 -36.34 47.03 25.00
C MET A 307 -36.10 45.56 25.35
N GLN A 308 -36.72 44.66 24.60
CA GLN A 308 -36.42 43.23 24.65
C GLN A 308 -36.54 42.57 23.27
N ILE A 309 -35.71 41.57 23.02
CA ILE A 309 -35.88 40.60 21.94
C ILE A 309 -36.92 39.58 22.39
N VAL A 310 -38.04 39.49 21.67
CA VAL A 310 -39.16 38.58 21.99
C VAL A 310 -39.06 37.27 21.21
N SER A 311 -38.51 37.31 20.01
CA SER A 311 -38.29 36.13 19.18
C SER A 311 -37.18 36.35 18.16
N TYR A 312 -36.59 35.25 17.70
CA TYR A 312 -35.58 35.20 16.65
C TYR A 312 -36.07 34.28 15.54
N ASN A 313 -36.19 34.82 14.33
CA ASN A 313 -36.52 34.03 13.16
C ASN A 313 -35.22 33.41 12.60
N LYS A 314 -35.07 32.09 12.77
CA LYS A 314 -33.88 31.34 12.35
C LYS A 314 -33.72 31.26 10.83
N GLU A 315 -34.80 31.28 10.07
CA GLU A 315 -34.80 31.14 8.61
C GLU A 315 -34.30 32.42 7.94
N TYR A 316 -34.83 33.56 8.37
CA TYR A 316 -34.53 34.87 7.79
C TYR A 316 -33.51 35.68 8.59
N SER A 317 -33.02 35.16 9.73
CA SER A 317 -31.99 35.77 10.57
C SER A 317 -32.32 37.20 11.07
N TYR A 318 -33.55 37.44 11.50
CA TYR A 318 -33.95 38.72 12.12
C TYR A 318 -34.54 38.54 13.53
N PHE A 319 -34.46 39.59 14.33
CA PHE A 319 -35.03 39.67 15.68
C PHE A 319 -36.30 40.50 15.68
N ASN A 320 -37.29 40.06 16.45
CA ASN A 320 -38.43 40.89 16.81
C ASN A 320 -38.14 41.58 18.13
N LEU A 321 -38.12 42.91 18.11
CA LEU A 321 -37.90 43.76 19.27
C LEU A 321 -39.24 44.33 19.76
N TYR A 322 -39.40 44.42 21.08
CA TYR A 322 -40.55 45.03 21.72
C TYR A 322 -40.10 46.10 22.72
N PRO A 323 -40.64 47.32 22.66
CA PRO A 323 -40.44 48.31 23.71
C PRO A 323 -41.17 47.86 24.98
N LEU A 324 -40.46 47.79 26.10
CA LEU A 324 -40.98 47.36 27.41
C LEU A 324 -41.88 48.41 28.05
#